data_AF-A0AAU3Q1X0-F1
#
_entry.id   AF-A0AAU3Q1X0-F1
#
_cell.length_a   1.000
_cell.length_b   1.000
_cell.length_c   1.000
_cell.angle_alpha   90.00
_cell.angle_beta   90.00
_cell.angle_gamma   90.00
#
_symmetry.space_group_name_H-M   'P 1'
#
loop_
_entity.id
_entity.type
_entity.pdbx_description
1 polymer ?
#
loop_
_entity_poly.entity_id
_entity_poly.type
_entity_poly.pdbx_seq_one_letter_code
_entity_poly.pdbx_strand_id
1 'polypeptide(L)'
;MKGLGSIGNPVHNGLFLILCDAHARFGGWDVYGDELADEGSKSLVLDGARAYVEEAHGDGHHAVYRGDDGTLWITPPVEPGVRPIPPDGLERDPRTETVPVGTVDVPSGTLVIALAYPPLNMTTEGDHAGVTHGEGEHLDVVIGPCALSITREHTAEGQVLALRVDS
;
A
#
# COMPACT_ATOMS: atom_id res chain seq x y z
N MET A 1 3.52 17.52 -8.39
CA MET A 1 3.22 16.63 -7.24
C MET A 1 2.37 17.24 -6.12
N LYS A 2 1.38 16.47 -5.61
CA LYS A 2 0.53 16.77 -4.45
C LYS A 2 0.59 15.64 -3.41
N GLY A 3 0.85 15.95 -2.14
CA GLY A 3 0.69 14.99 -1.04
C GLY A 3 -0.79 14.67 -0.77
N LEU A 4 -1.12 13.39 -0.67
CA LEU A 4 -2.49 12.92 -0.42
C LEU A 4 -2.72 12.53 1.04
N GLY A 5 -1.67 12.05 1.70
CA GLY A 5 -1.72 11.62 3.09
C GLY A 5 -0.56 10.67 3.40
N SER A 6 -0.55 10.15 4.62
CA SER A 6 0.29 9.01 4.98
C SER A 6 -0.50 8.03 5.81
N ILE A 7 -0.04 6.79 5.77
CA ILE A 7 -0.45 5.73 6.68
C ILE A 7 0.74 5.34 7.55
N GLY A 8 0.46 4.94 8.78
CA GLY A 8 1.45 4.53 9.76
C GLY A 8 0.74 3.95 10.97
N ASN A 9 1.42 3.08 11.69
CA ASN A 9 0.92 2.55 12.95
C ASN A 9 1.91 2.91 14.08
N PRO A 10 1.50 3.75 15.04
CA PRO A 10 2.38 4.19 16.12
C PRO A 10 2.54 3.14 17.23
N VAL A 11 1.74 2.06 17.22
CA VAL A 11 1.70 1.02 18.26
C VAL A 11 2.40 -0.26 17.80
N HIS A 12 2.29 -0.59 16.52
CA HIS A 12 2.89 -1.77 15.91
C HIS A 12 3.59 -1.40 14.60
N ASN A 13 4.70 -2.05 14.30
CA ASN A 13 5.23 -2.01 12.94
C ASN A 13 4.26 -2.82 12.07
N GLY A 14 3.46 -2.14 11.25
CA GLY A 14 2.52 -2.81 10.34
C GLY A 14 3.30 -3.65 9.34
N LEU A 15 3.03 -4.95 9.29
CA LEU A 15 3.83 -5.93 8.56
C LEU A 15 3.52 -5.99 7.05
N PHE A 16 2.35 -5.55 6.63
CA PHE A 16 1.98 -5.55 5.20
C PHE A 16 1.21 -4.31 4.78
N LEU A 17 1.45 -3.86 3.56
CA LEU A 17 0.68 -2.84 2.86
C LEU A 17 -0.34 -3.54 1.95
N ILE A 18 -1.62 -3.19 2.09
CA ILE A 18 -2.72 -3.69 1.26
C ILE A 18 -3.24 -2.55 0.37
N LEU A 19 -3.36 -2.82 -0.92
CA LEU A 19 -3.96 -1.94 -1.93
C LEU A 19 -5.18 -2.63 -2.54
N CYS A 20 -6.36 -2.02 -2.42
CA CYS A 20 -7.62 -2.67 -2.76
C CYS A 20 -8.76 -1.67 -3.00
N ASP A 21 -9.85 -2.13 -3.60
CA ASP A 21 -11.06 -1.30 -3.80
C ASP A 21 -11.82 -1.07 -2.49
N ALA A 22 -12.33 0.15 -2.26
CA ALA A 22 -13.07 0.52 -1.04
C ALA A 22 -14.25 -0.38 -0.67
N HIS A 23 -14.85 -1.09 -1.64
CA HIS A 23 -15.95 -2.01 -1.38
C HIS A 23 -15.51 -3.44 -1.05
N ALA A 24 -14.24 -3.80 -1.20
CA ALA A 24 -13.77 -5.12 -0.79
C ALA A 24 -13.73 -5.19 0.75
N ARG A 25 -14.18 -6.30 1.33
CA ARG A 25 -13.98 -6.56 2.76
C ARG A 25 -12.55 -6.98 2.98
N PHE A 26 -11.70 -6.00 3.30
CA PHE A 26 -10.43 -6.25 3.96
C PHE A 26 -10.72 -6.75 5.38
N GLY A 27 -9.86 -7.57 5.98
CA GLY A 27 -10.08 -8.12 7.32
C GLY A 27 -9.57 -9.55 7.47
N GLY A 28 -8.38 -9.68 8.06
CA GLY A 28 -7.82 -10.96 8.46
C GLY A 28 -6.90 -10.76 9.65
N TRP A 29 -7.10 -11.58 10.69
CA TRP A 29 -6.04 -11.88 11.64
C TRP A 29 -4.84 -12.40 10.86
N ASP A 30 -3.64 -12.00 11.25
CA ASP A 30 -2.35 -12.29 10.60
C ASP A 30 -1.94 -13.78 10.64
N VAL A 31 -2.84 -14.70 10.29
CA VAL A 31 -2.56 -16.14 10.22
C VAL A 31 -1.79 -16.52 8.96
N TYR A 32 -1.62 -15.57 8.03
CA TYR A 32 -0.88 -15.72 6.78
C TYR A 32 0.33 -14.79 6.71
N GLY A 33 0.72 -14.11 7.80
CA GLY A 33 1.84 -13.18 7.79
C GLY A 33 3.13 -13.83 7.32
N ASP A 34 3.46 -14.98 7.88
CA ASP A 34 4.64 -15.73 7.47
C ASP A 34 4.56 -16.16 5.99
N GLU A 35 3.39 -16.57 5.50
CA GLU A 35 3.19 -16.99 4.11
C GLU A 35 3.25 -15.80 3.12
N LEU A 36 2.74 -14.63 3.53
CA LEU A 36 2.78 -13.40 2.75
C LEU A 36 4.18 -12.77 2.75
N ALA A 37 4.89 -12.87 3.88
CA ALA A 37 6.27 -12.43 4.04
C ALA A 37 7.22 -13.23 3.12
N ASP A 38 7.09 -14.56 3.11
CA ASP A 38 7.92 -15.43 2.27
C ASP A 38 7.80 -15.14 0.76
N GLU A 39 6.69 -14.53 0.34
CA GLU A 39 6.43 -14.22 -1.08
C GLU A 39 6.78 -12.76 -1.46
N GLY A 40 7.11 -11.90 -0.49
CA GLY A 40 7.64 -10.54 -0.66
C GLY A 40 6.72 -9.51 -1.33
N SER A 41 5.83 -9.95 -2.22
CA SER A 41 4.83 -9.14 -2.93
C SER A 41 3.87 -10.10 -3.64
N LYS A 42 2.56 -9.94 -3.46
CA LYS A 42 1.59 -10.81 -4.13
C LYS A 42 0.27 -10.14 -4.43
N SER A 43 -0.27 -10.45 -5.61
CA SER A 43 -1.67 -10.19 -5.92
C SER A 43 -2.56 -11.27 -5.33
N LEU A 44 -3.65 -10.89 -4.71
CA LEU A 44 -4.66 -11.81 -4.21
C LEU A 44 -6.07 -11.33 -4.59
N VAL A 45 -7.09 -12.16 -4.32
CA VAL A 45 -8.48 -11.83 -4.60
C VAL A 45 -9.23 -11.60 -3.30
N LEU A 46 -9.75 -10.38 -3.10
CA LEU A 46 -10.61 -9.99 -1.97
C LEU A 46 -12.01 -9.70 -2.49
N ASP A 47 -13.01 -10.44 -2.01
CA ASP A 47 -14.42 -10.28 -2.43
C ASP A 47 -14.62 -10.24 -3.96
N GLY A 48 -13.82 -11.04 -4.68
CA GLY A 48 -13.86 -11.10 -6.14
C GLY A 48 -13.16 -9.95 -6.86
N ALA A 49 -12.58 -8.99 -6.14
CA ALA A 49 -11.72 -7.93 -6.68
C ALA A 49 -10.24 -8.27 -6.50
N ARG A 50 -9.40 -7.84 -7.43
CA ARG A 50 -7.94 -7.98 -7.30
C ARG A 50 -7.41 -6.97 -6.29
N ALA A 51 -6.62 -7.46 -5.35
CA ALA A 51 -5.88 -6.66 -4.38
C ALA A 51 -4.38 -6.98 -4.50
N TYR A 52 -3.58 -6.07 -3.98
CA TYR A 52 -2.15 -6.25 -3.86
C TYR A 52 -1.72 -6.18 -2.41
N VAL A 53 -0.80 -7.07 -2.03
CA VAL A 53 -0.16 -7.10 -0.72
C VAL A 53 1.35 -7.06 -0.90
N GLU A 54 1.98 -6.21 -0.11
CA GLU A 54 3.42 -5.98 -0.06
C GLU A 54 3.89 -6.13 1.38
N GLU A 55 5.03 -6.77 1.58
CA GLU A 55 5.65 -6.81 2.90
C GLU A 55 6.19 -5.42 3.27
N ALA A 56 5.80 -4.94 4.45
CA ALA A 56 6.20 -3.67 5.00
C ALA A 56 6.97 -3.91 6.31
N HIS A 57 8.28 -3.71 6.27
CA HIS A 57 9.13 -3.74 7.45
C HIS A 57 9.42 -2.31 7.96
N GLY A 58 10.16 -2.17 9.05
CA GLY A 58 10.60 -0.85 9.51
C GLY A 58 9.57 -0.07 10.34
N ASP A 59 9.50 1.25 10.14
CA ASP A 59 8.67 2.17 10.94
C ASP A 59 7.18 2.16 10.57
N GLY A 60 6.78 1.33 9.59
CA GLY A 60 5.40 1.17 9.14
C GLY A 60 4.82 2.42 8.44
N HIS A 61 5.61 3.47 8.21
CA HIS A 61 5.10 4.73 7.68
C HIS A 61 5.21 4.81 6.16
N HIS A 62 4.07 4.92 5.47
CA HIS A 62 3.99 5.09 4.03
C HIS A 62 3.34 6.43 3.70
N ALA A 63 4.01 7.28 2.94
CA ALA A 63 3.44 8.51 2.42
C ALA A 63 2.97 8.33 0.98
N VAL A 64 1.84 8.95 0.64
CA VAL A 64 1.22 8.82 -0.66
C VAL A 64 1.19 10.17 -1.36
N TYR A 65 1.75 10.20 -2.57
CA TYR A 65 1.81 11.38 -3.42
C TYR A 65 1.16 11.12 -4.76
N ARG A 66 0.58 12.18 -5.36
CA ARG A 66 0.06 12.15 -6.73
C ARG A 66 0.93 13.04 -7.62
N GLY A 67 1.49 12.43 -8.66
CA GLY A 67 2.21 13.12 -9.73
C GLY A 67 1.26 13.89 -10.66
N ASP A 68 1.83 14.78 -11.46
CA ASP A 68 1.06 15.61 -12.41
C ASP A 68 0.47 14.76 -13.56
N ASP A 69 1.07 13.60 -13.85
CA ASP A 69 0.60 12.61 -14.82
C ASP A 69 -0.48 11.66 -14.28
N GLY A 70 -0.87 11.81 -13.01
CA GLY A 70 -1.82 10.95 -12.33
C GLY A 70 -1.21 9.71 -11.66
N THR A 71 0.09 9.47 -11.79
CA THR A 71 0.78 8.38 -11.08
C THR A 71 0.65 8.57 -9.57
N LEU A 72 0.27 7.51 -8.85
CA LEU A 72 0.35 7.50 -7.39
C LEU A 72 1.68 6.89 -6.96
N TRP A 73 2.40 7.61 -6.10
CA TRP A 73 3.65 7.18 -5.52
C TRP A 73 3.41 6.85 -4.05
N ILE A 74 3.72 5.62 -3.65
CA ILE A 74 3.70 5.19 -2.26
C ILE A 74 5.14 5.01 -1.83
N THR A 75 5.58 5.82 -0.87
CA THR A 75 6.92 5.70 -0.31
C THR A 75 6.97 4.52 0.66
N PRO A 76 7.95 3.62 0.54
CA PRO A 76 8.12 2.55 1.51
C PRO A 76 8.54 3.11 2.88
N PRO A 77 8.41 2.30 3.94
CA PRO A 77 8.91 2.62 5.27
C PRO A 77 10.43 2.75 5.29
N VAL A 78 10.96 3.40 6.32
CA VAL A 78 12.40 3.57 6.49
C VAL A 78 12.98 2.38 7.24
N GLU A 79 13.93 1.68 6.62
CA GLU A 79 14.60 0.53 7.25
C GLU A 79 16.03 0.29 6.72
N PRO A 80 16.83 -0.58 7.35
CA PRO A 80 18.19 -0.87 6.88
C PRO A 80 18.22 -1.42 5.44
N GLY A 81 18.77 -0.64 4.51
CA GLY A 81 18.90 -1.03 3.10
C GLY A 81 17.76 -0.56 2.20
N VAL A 82 16.66 -0.06 2.77
CA VAL A 82 15.54 0.54 2.03
C VAL A 82 15.39 1.99 2.43
N ARG A 83 15.39 2.89 1.44
CA ARG A 83 15.17 4.31 1.65
C ARG A 83 14.08 4.82 0.70
N PRO A 84 13.18 5.67 1.17
CA PRO A 84 12.22 6.32 0.28
C PRO A 84 12.94 7.32 -0.62
N ILE A 85 12.49 7.43 -1.86
CA ILE A 85 12.89 8.54 -2.75
C ILE A 85 12.31 9.83 -2.17
N PRO A 86 13.11 10.91 -2.02
CA PRO A 86 12.61 12.21 -1.58
C PRO A 86 11.46 12.72 -2.47
N PRO A 87 10.47 13.47 -1.93
CA PRO A 87 9.31 13.91 -2.72
C PRO A 87 9.65 14.70 -3.98
N ASP A 88 10.72 15.50 -3.97
CA ASP A 88 11.20 16.23 -5.13
C ASP A 88 11.92 15.36 -6.17
N GLY A 89 12.48 14.22 -5.74
CA GLY A 89 13.10 13.20 -6.59
C GLY A 89 12.10 12.24 -7.25
N LEU A 90 10.88 12.13 -6.72
CA LEU A 90 9.87 11.20 -7.23
C LEU A 90 9.52 11.43 -8.72
N GLU A 91 9.49 12.67 -9.21
CA GLU A 91 9.24 12.96 -10.64
C GLU A 91 10.54 13.09 -11.47
N ARG A 92 11.68 13.30 -10.83
CA ARG A 92 12.91 13.79 -11.49
C ARG A 92 14.03 12.77 -11.55
N ASP A 93 14.11 11.90 -10.55
CA ASP A 93 15.24 11.00 -10.41
C ASP A 93 15.14 9.86 -11.43
N PRO A 94 16.24 9.58 -12.16
CA PRO A 94 16.23 8.53 -13.15
C PRO A 94 16.04 7.17 -12.48
N ARG A 95 15.11 6.38 -13.01
CA ARG A 95 14.90 5.00 -12.55
C ARG A 95 16.03 4.11 -13.04
N THR A 96 16.67 3.41 -12.12
CA THR A 96 17.74 2.45 -12.41
C THR A 96 17.18 1.05 -12.61
N GLU A 97 16.03 0.75 -11.99
CA GLU A 97 15.33 -0.52 -12.11
C GLU A 97 13.82 -0.33 -11.90
N THR A 98 13.02 -1.10 -12.64
CA THR A 98 11.56 -1.13 -12.52
C THR A 98 11.09 -2.58 -12.54
N VAL A 99 10.47 -3.03 -11.45
CA VAL A 99 9.97 -4.39 -11.26
C VAL A 99 8.44 -4.37 -11.20
N PRO A 100 7.73 -5.08 -12.09
CA PRO A 100 6.29 -5.27 -11.95
C PRO A 100 6.02 -6.12 -10.71
N VAL A 101 5.18 -5.63 -9.80
CA VAL A 101 4.87 -6.35 -8.55
C VAL A 101 3.43 -6.83 -8.50
N GLY A 102 2.51 -6.16 -9.19
CA GLY A 102 1.13 -6.56 -9.18
C GLY A 102 0.21 -5.59 -9.88
N THR A 103 -1.08 -5.78 -9.64
CA THR A 103 -2.17 -4.96 -10.15
C THR A 103 -3.27 -4.90 -9.10
N VAL A 104 -4.07 -3.84 -9.12
CA VAL A 104 -5.26 -3.68 -8.28
C VAL A 104 -6.41 -3.18 -9.14
N ASP A 105 -7.57 -3.81 -8.99
CA ASP A 105 -8.80 -3.40 -9.67
C ASP A 105 -9.62 -2.53 -8.72
N VAL A 106 -10.03 -1.33 -9.15
CA VAL A 106 -10.71 -0.33 -8.31
C VAL A 106 -12.05 0.10 -8.94
N PRO A 107 -13.03 -0.81 -9.11
CA PRO A 107 -14.31 -0.50 -9.76
C PRO A 107 -15.19 0.53 -9.02
N SER A 108 -15.03 0.71 -7.70
CA SER A 108 -15.73 1.75 -6.93
C SER A 108 -15.20 3.15 -7.22
N GLY A 109 -13.98 3.23 -7.77
CA GLY A 109 -13.24 4.46 -7.97
C GLY A 109 -12.59 5.05 -6.73
N THR A 110 -12.59 4.32 -5.62
CA THR A 110 -11.87 4.67 -4.39
C THR A 110 -10.89 3.55 -4.04
N LEU A 111 -9.60 3.85 -4.12
CA LEU A 111 -8.52 2.95 -3.72
C LEU A 111 -8.29 3.11 -2.22
N VAL A 112 -8.30 1.99 -1.50
CA VAL A 112 -7.89 1.91 -0.10
C VAL A 112 -6.43 1.48 -0.06
N ILE A 113 -5.64 2.26 0.66
CA ILE A 113 -4.25 1.98 1.01
C ILE A 113 -4.23 1.78 2.52
N ALA A 114 -3.91 0.59 3.00
CA ALA A 114 -4.00 0.28 4.42
C ALA A 114 -2.88 -0.63 4.89
N LEU A 115 -2.61 -0.62 6.20
CA LEU A 115 -1.74 -1.61 6.83
C LEU A 115 -2.55 -2.86 7.20
N ALA A 116 -2.00 -4.04 6.90
CA ALA A 116 -2.55 -5.30 7.38
C ALA A 116 -2.21 -5.48 8.86
N TYR A 117 -3.19 -5.24 9.72
CA TYR A 117 -3.20 -5.63 11.12
C TYR A 117 -4.68 -5.82 11.53
N PRO A 118 -5.04 -6.71 12.48
CA PRO A 118 -6.44 -7.00 12.78
C PRO A 118 -7.25 -5.74 13.14
N PRO A 119 -8.51 -5.60 12.68
CA PRO A 119 -9.12 -6.13 11.48
C PRO A 119 -9.74 -4.98 10.67
N LEU A 120 -9.16 -4.63 9.52
CA LEU A 120 -9.91 -3.82 8.55
C LEU A 120 -11.31 -4.45 8.38
N ASN A 121 -12.35 -3.63 8.45
CA ASN A 121 -13.76 -3.99 8.24
C ASN A 121 -14.34 -5.21 8.99
N MET A 122 -13.82 -5.66 10.13
CA MET A 122 -14.52 -6.65 10.98
C MET A 122 -14.94 -6.13 12.36
N THR A 123 -16.12 -6.55 12.80
CA THR A 123 -16.39 -6.82 14.21
C THR A 123 -15.75 -8.15 14.58
N THR A 124 -14.63 -8.14 15.30
CA THR A 124 -13.99 -9.35 15.85
C THR A 124 -14.58 -9.73 17.21
N GLU A 125 -14.60 -11.03 17.52
CA GLU A 125 -14.66 -11.57 18.89
C GLU A 125 -13.26 -12.15 19.22
N GLY A 126 -12.75 -11.98 20.44
CA GLY A 126 -11.40 -12.41 20.87
C GLY A 126 -10.51 -11.27 21.43
N ASP A 127 -9.21 -11.51 21.59
CA ASP A 127 -8.24 -10.59 22.26
C ASP A 127 -8.05 -9.22 21.58
N HIS A 128 -8.59 -9.04 20.38
CA HIS A 128 -8.60 -7.77 19.62
C HIS A 128 -10.01 -7.29 19.27
N ALA A 129 -11.05 -7.88 19.89
CA ALA A 129 -12.43 -7.41 19.80
C ALA A 129 -12.54 -6.02 20.43
N GLY A 130 -12.78 -5.01 19.59
CA GLY A 130 -12.98 -3.62 20.05
C GLY A 130 -11.81 -2.67 19.82
N VAL A 131 -10.75 -3.09 19.13
CA VAL A 131 -9.77 -2.13 18.60
C VAL A 131 -10.44 -1.35 17.46
N THR A 132 -10.58 -0.04 17.65
CA THR A 132 -11.12 0.87 16.64
C THR A 132 -9.95 1.38 15.81
N HIS A 133 -10.07 1.38 14.48
CA HIS A 133 -9.02 1.92 13.62
C HIS A 133 -8.71 3.37 13.96
N GLY A 134 -7.42 3.68 14.02
CA GLY A 134 -6.94 5.04 14.17
C GLY A 134 -6.87 5.77 12.83
N GLU A 135 -7.00 7.10 12.85
CA GLU A 135 -6.54 7.93 11.73
C GLU A 135 -5.08 7.59 11.44
N GLY A 136 -4.77 7.21 10.19
CA GLY A 136 -3.43 6.79 9.76
C GLY A 136 -3.26 5.28 9.52
N GLU A 137 -4.18 4.41 9.91
CA GLU A 137 -4.08 2.98 9.59
C GLU A 137 -4.61 2.63 8.19
N HIS A 138 -5.42 3.53 7.63
CA HIS A 138 -5.88 3.51 6.25
C HIS A 138 -5.79 4.89 5.60
N LEU A 139 -5.87 4.92 4.28
CA LEU A 139 -6.03 6.11 3.48
C LEU A 139 -6.90 5.80 2.25
N ASP A 140 -8.01 6.52 2.13
CA ASP A 140 -8.91 6.43 0.99
C ASP A 140 -8.50 7.45 -0.08
N VAL A 141 -8.25 6.95 -1.30
CA VAL A 141 -7.77 7.75 -2.43
C VAL A 141 -8.74 7.65 -3.60
N VAL A 142 -9.44 8.75 -3.88
CA VAL A 142 -10.35 8.83 -5.04
C VAL A 142 -9.56 8.93 -6.34
N ILE A 143 -9.75 7.94 -7.21
CA ILE A 143 -9.06 7.81 -8.51
C ILE A 143 -10.02 7.61 -9.69
N GLY A 144 -11.29 7.28 -9.44
CA GLY A 144 -12.24 6.88 -10.46
C GLY A 144 -12.07 5.40 -10.87
N PRO A 145 -13.09 4.77 -11.50
CA PRO A 145 -13.03 3.35 -11.81
C PRO A 145 -11.90 3.01 -12.78
N CYS A 146 -10.97 2.15 -12.37
CA CYS A 146 -9.84 1.72 -13.21
C CYS A 146 -9.19 0.42 -12.72
N ALA A 147 -8.29 -0.12 -13.54
CA ALA A 147 -7.26 -1.05 -13.12
C ALA A 147 -5.93 -0.30 -13.03
N LEU A 148 -5.15 -0.57 -11.99
CA LEU A 148 -3.83 0.00 -11.79
C LEU A 148 -2.76 -1.08 -11.84
N SER A 149 -1.72 -0.86 -12.64
CA SER A 149 -0.46 -1.60 -12.52
C SER A 149 0.40 -1.01 -11.42
N ILE A 150 1.09 -1.90 -10.72
CA ILE A 150 1.96 -1.57 -9.59
C ILE A 150 3.37 -1.99 -9.97
N THR A 151 4.30 -1.05 -9.88
CA THR A 151 5.72 -1.30 -10.10
C THR A 151 6.52 -0.82 -8.91
N ARG A 152 7.52 -1.59 -8.51
CA ARG A 152 8.58 -1.13 -7.62
C ARG A 152 9.70 -0.51 -8.45
N GLU A 153 10.00 0.73 -8.16
CA GLU A 153 11.01 1.50 -8.88
C GLU A 153 12.14 1.87 -7.96
N HIS A 154 13.37 1.73 -8.47
CA HIS A 154 14.59 2.07 -7.76
C HIS A 154 15.28 3.23 -8.44
N THR A 155 15.92 4.08 -7.64
CA THR A 155 16.88 5.08 -8.06
C THR A 155 18.21 4.83 -7.34
N ALA A 156 19.21 5.67 -7.60
CA ALA A 156 20.46 5.64 -6.84
C ALA A 156 20.25 5.96 -5.35
N GLU A 157 19.15 6.64 -4.98
CA GLU A 157 18.93 7.18 -3.65
C GLU A 157 17.89 6.40 -2.83
N GLY A 158 17.02 5.63 -3.49
CA GLY A 158 15.95 4.92 -2.81
C GLY A 158 15.03 4.12 -3.72
N GLN A 159 13.86 3.77 -3.20
CA GLN A 159 12.82 3.07 -3.93
C GLN A 159 11.42 3.64 -3.65
N VAL A 160 10.46 3.28 -4.50
CA VAL A 160 9.05 3.69 -4.40
C VAL A 160 8.16 2.64 -5.07
N LEU A 161 6.91 2.53 -4.61
CA LEU A 161 5.86 1.86 -5.39
C LEU A 161 5.11 2.90 -6.23
N ALA A 162 5.02 2.63 -7.53
CA ALA A 162 4.29 3.45 -8.50
C ALA A 162 3.01 2.74 -8.91
N LEU A 163 1.88 3.43 -8.87
CA LEU A 163 0.60 2.93 -9.38
C LEU A 163 0.20 3.76 -10.59
N ARG A 164 -0.07 3.09 -11.71
CA ARG A 164 -0.43 3.72 -12.98
C ARG A 164 -1.68 3.08 -13.54
N VAL A 165 -2.53 3.89 -14.17
CA VAL A 165 -3.72 3.40 -14.88
C VAL A 165 -3.26 2.53 -16.05
N ASP A 166 -3.78 1.31 -16.10
CA ASP A 166 -3.60 0.45 -17.26
C ASP A 166 -4.42 1.02 -18.42
N SER A 167 -3.72 1.43 -19.49
CA SER A 167 -4.30 1.91 -20.75
C SER A 167 -4.95 0.81 -21.57
#